data_AF-A0A8H6U082-F1
#
_entry.id   AF-A0A8H6U082-F1
#
_cell.length_a   1.000
_cell.length_b   1.000
_cell.length_c   1.000
_cell.angle_alpha   90.00
_cell.angle_beta   90.00
_cell.angle_gamma   90.00
#
_symmetry.space_group_name_H-M   'P 1'
#
loop_
_entity.id
_entity.type
_entity.pdbx_description
1 polymer ?
#
loop_
_entity_poly.entity_id
_entity_poly.type
_entity_poly.pdbx_seq_one_letter_code
_entity_poly.pdbx_strand_id
1 'polypeptide(L)'
;MTASPLPLPALSVEKQPIPFPKEVFWFQRRAFLEKAGYRLRAKFNPGFVEPKPPRRHNLGDDHTAQHPLPHIMDAVRASDNQQVMLKCISKRTNPHEVLIATLFSTPEMAGQPANHCIPVLEVLQDPYDAEGDTEILVMPRLMRFDEPAFDTVGEVVDCFRQVFEGVLFMHENYVAHRDLTLLNIMQDPSKLFPRGFHPVNYALDPSNEGPAYCVTRTQCWPRYYLIDFGMSRRYDPGAFRGKGKGEERAEGEGARKTLNRKLYASV
;
A
#
# COMPACT_ATOMS: atom_id res chain seq x y z
N MET A 1 68.20 -19.70 5.59
CA MET A 1 66.88 -19.54 6.25
C MET A 1 66.20 -18.33 5.64
N THR A 2 65.33 -18.53 4.65
CA THR A 2 64.55 -17.45 4.02
C THR A 2 63.08 -17.86 4.10
N ALA A 3 62.39 -17.34 5.10
CA ALA A 3 60.95 -17.55 5.27
C ALA A 3 60.22 -16.78 4.16
N SER A 4 59.44 -17.49 3.33
CA SER A 4 58.50 -16.85 2.40
C SER A 4 57.36 -16.20 3.19
N PRO A 5 56.92 -15.00 2.82
CA PRO A 5 55.78 -14.36 3.48
C PRO A 5 54.50 -15.13 3.17
N LEU A 6 53.69 -15.36 4.20
CA LEU A 6 52.35 -15.94 4.06
C LEU A 6 51.50 -15.01 3.18
N PRO A 7 50.69 -15.56 2.25
CA PRO A 7 49.79 -14.75 1.44
C PRO A 7 48.73 -14.09 2.33
N LEU A 8 48.51 -12.79 2.13
CA LEU A 8 47.41 -12.07 2.73
C LEU A 8 46.08 -12.75 2.35
N PRO A 9 45.12 -12.89 3.28
CA PRO A 9 43.81 -13.44 2.95
C PRO A 9 43.16 -12.52 1.90
N ALA A 10 42.75 -13.11 0.78
CA ALA A 10 41.97 -12.41 -0.21
C ALA A 10 40.72 -11.83 0.48
N LEU A 11 40.57 -10.50 0.47
CA LEU A 11 39.29 -9.89 0.79
C LEU A 11 38.28 -10.48 -0.18
N SER A 12 37.41 -11.34 0.33
CA SER A 12 36.24 -11.82 -0.37
C SER A 12 35.39 -10.59 -0.70
N VAL A 13 35.46 -10.13 -1.95
CA VAL A 13 34.55 -9.13 -2.49
C VAL A 13 33.17 -9.77 -2.41
N GLU A 14 32.42 -9.45 -1.37
CA GLU A 14 31.03 -9.89 -1.23
C GLU A 14 30.29 -9.48 -2.49
N LYS A 15 29.82 -10.46 -3.27
CA LYS A 15 29.00 -10.21 -4.44
C LYS A 15 27.73 -9.51 -3.95
N GLN A 16 27.62 -8.21 -4.23
CA GLN A 16 26.39 -7.48 -4.00
C GLN A 16 25.31 -8.01 -4.95
N PRO A 17 24.08 -8.25 -4.47
CA PRO A 17 22.98 -8.59 -5.36
C PRO A 17 22.75 -7.44 -6.35
N ILE A 18 22.55 -7.76 -7.63
CA ILE A 18 22.20 -6.77 -8.66
C ILE A 18 20.68 -6.60 -8.62
N PRO A 19 20.15 -5.47 -8.10
CA PRO A 19 18.71 -5.26 -8.03
C PRO A 19 18.10 -5.12 -9.43
N PHE A 20 16.85 -5.54 -9.60
CA PHE A 20 16.09 -5.20 -10.80
C PHE A 20 15.90 -3.68 -10.91
N PRO A 21 15.71 -3.11 -12.11
CA PRO A 21 15.54 -1.65 -12.28
C PRO A 21 14.48 -1.03 -11.38
N LYS A 22 13.36 -1.73 -11.14
CA LYS A 22 12.27 -1.29 -10.24
C LYS A 22 12.65 -1.27 -8.76
N GLU A 23 13.72 -1.97 -8.38
CA GLU A 23 14.12 -2.16 -6.99
C GLU A 23 15.33 -1.33 -6.58
N VAL A 24 15.99 -0.66 -7.55
CA VAL A 24 17.19 0.16 -7.31
C VAL A 24 16.96 1.19 -6.21
N PHE A 25 15.81 1.88 -6.24
CA PHE A 25 15.44 2.89 -5.24
C PHE A 25 15.49 2.30 -3.81
N TRP A 26 14.84 1.16 -3.61
CA TRP A 26 14.75 0.49 -2.31
C TRP A 26 16.07 -0.13 -1.88
N PHE A 27 16.78 -0.76 -2.81
CA PHE A 27 18.09 -1.35 -2.54
C PHE A 27 19.12 -0.32 -2.05
N GLN A 28 19.11 0.88 -2.61
CA GLN A 28 19.98 1.99 -2.17
C GLN A 28 19.63 2.49 -0.77
N ARG A 29 18.36 2.38 -0.36
CA ARG A 29 17.85 2.84 0.95
C ARG A 29 17.82 1.76 2.01
N ARG A 30 18.23 0.52 1.70
CA ARG A 30 18.15 -0.62 2.63
C ARG A 30 18.75 -0.34 4.01
N ALA A 31 19.93 0.28 4.06
CA ALA A 31 20.65 0.53 5.31
C ALA A 31 19.97 1.63 6.14
N PHE A 32 19.41 2.64 5.47
CA PHE A 32 18.60 3.67 6.11
C PHE A 32 17.33 3.07 6.70
N LEU A 33 16.60 2.27 5.92
CA LEU A 33 15.37 1.61 6.37
C LEU A 33 15.64 0.67 7.55
N GLU A 34 16.71 -0.11 7.49
CA GLU A 34 17.10 -1.02 8.58
C GLU A 34 17.42 -0.23 9.87
N LYS A 35 18.14 0.89 9.76
CA LYS A 35 18.40 1.81 10.89
C LYS A 35 17.10 2.42 11.43
N ALA A 36 16.12 2.70 10.58
CA ALA A 36 14.78 3.15 10.97
C ALA A 36 13.89 2.02 11.52
N GLY A 37 14.39 0.78 11.59
CA GLY A 37 13.65 -0.36 12.13
C GLY A 37 12.80 -1.11 11.09
N TYR A 38 13.04 -0.93 9.79
CA TYR A 38 12.33 -1.59 8.70
C TYR A 38 13.28 -2.44 7.85
N ARG A 39 13.12 -3.76 7.92
CA ARG A 39 13.97 -4.70 7.17
C ARG A 39 13.31 -5.07 5.85
N LEU A 40 14.03 -4.85 4.75
CA LEU A 40 13.61 -5.36 3.44
C LEU A 40 13.80 -6.88 3.36
N ARG A 41 13.23 -7.50 2.32
CA ARG A 41 13.41 -8.93 2.04
C ARG A 41 14.88 -9.34 1.96
N ALA A 42 15.18 -10.57 2.36
CA ALA A 42 16.55 -11.09 2.44
C ALA A 42 17.36 -10.97 1.13
N LYS A 43 16.69 -10.97 -0.03
CA LYS A 43 17.33 -10.78 -1.35
C LYS A 43 18.07 -9.45 -1.51
N PHE A 44 17.75 -8.46 -0.68
CA PHE A 44 18.41 -7.15 -0.68
C PHE A 44 19.66 -7.10 0.21
N ASN A 45 19.94 -8.17 0.97
CA ASN A 45 21.10 -8.21 1.86
C ASN A 45 22.39 -8.53 1.10
N PRO A 46 23.50 -7.84 1.41
CA PRO A 46 24.83 -8.25 0.95
C PRO A 46 25.09 -9.72 1.25
N GLY A 47 25.63 -10.46 0.28
CA GLY A 47 25.94 -11.88 0.45
C GLY A 47 24.72 -12.81 0.44
N PHE A 48 23.53 -12.33 0.10
CA PHE A 48 22.38 -13.21 -0.15
C PHE A 48 22.74 -14.25 -1.23
N VAL A 49 22.62 -15.52 -0.87
CA VAL A 49 22.72 -16.65 -1.78
C VAL A 49 21.33 -17.21 -1.92
N GLU A 50 20.81 -17.21 -3.15
CA GLU A 50 19.53 -17.86 -3.43
C GLU A 50 19.57 -19.31 -2.92
N PRO A 51 18.62 -19.72 -2.07
CA PRO A 51 18.54 -21.10 -1.66
C PRO A 51 18.32 -21.97 -2.91
N LYS A 52 18.95 -23.16 -2.94
CA LYS A 52 18.72 -24.11 -4.03
C LYS A 52 17.21 -24.37 -4.12
N PRO A 53 16.60 -24.31 -5.31
CA PRO A 53 15.17 -24.55 -5.45
C PRO A 53 14.87 -25.93 -4.85
N PRO A 54 13.87 -26.04 -3.95
CA PRO A 54 13.50 -27.34 -3.40
C PRO A 54 13.06 -28.27 -4.54
N ARG A 55 13.15 -29.58 -4.29
CA ARG A 55 12.77 -30.62 -5.29
C ARG A 55 11.29 -30.56 -5.71
N ARG A 56 10.47 -29.74 -5.04
CA ARG A 56 9.07 -29.45 -5.37
C ARG A 56 9.01 -27.99 -5.82
N HIS A 57 8.24 -27.74 -6.89
CA HIS A 57 8.05 -26.40 -7.44
C HIS A 57 7.61 -25.45 -6.32
N ASN A 58 8.45 -24.47 -5.97
CA ASN A 58 8.04 -23.37 -5.10
C ASN A 58 6.84 -22.68 -5.74
N LEU A 59 5.69 -22.70 -5.08
CA LEU A 59 4.47 -22.03 -5.56
C LEU A 59 4.45 -20.55 -5.16
N GLY A 60 5.29 -20.14 -4.19
CA GLY A 60 5.60 -18.75 -3.87
C GLY A 60 7.11 -18.54 -3.86
N ASP A 61 7.63 -17.70 -4.76
CA ASP A 61 9.06 -17.37 -4.81
C ASP A 61 9.29 -15.98 -4.20
N ASP A 62 9.60 -15.97 -2.89
CA ASP A 62 9.92 -14.74 -2.16
C ASP A 62 11.21 -14.07 -2.64
N HIS A 63 12.11 -14.84 -3.26
CA HIS A 63 13.46 -14.42 -3.61
C HIS A 63 13.50 -13.66 -4.93
N THR A 64 12.56 -13.93 -5.86
CA THR A 64 12.48 -13.21 -7.13
C THR A 64 11.29 -12.26 -7.23
N ALA A 65 10.29 -12.38 -6.36
CA ALA A 65 9.08 -11.57 -6.44
C ALA A 65 9.36 -10.07 -6.48
N GLN A 66 8.72 -9.36 -7.40
CA GLN A 66 8.79 -7.90 -7.52
C GLN A 66 7.41 -7.33 -7.32
N HIS A 67 7.33 -6.18 -6.64
CA HIS A 67 6.09 -5.42 -6.64
C HIS A 67 5.89 -4.80 -8.04
N PRO A 68 4.67 -4.83 -8.62
CA PRO A 68 4.44 -4.28 -9.96
C PRO A 68 4.74 -2.79 -10.05
N LEU A 69 4.50 -2.05 -8.95
CA LEU A 69 4.75 -0.62 -8.80
C LEU A 69 6.13 -0.37 -8.16
N PRO A 70 7.04 0.37 -8.82
CA PRO A 70 8.41 0.61 -8.33
C PRO A 70 8.47 1.48 -7.07
N HIS A 71 7.44 2.29 -6.82
CA HIS A 71 7.33 3.16 -5.66
C HIS A 71 6.68 2.47 -4.45
N ILE A 72 6.47 1.15 -4.50
CA ILE A 72 5.91 0.35 -3.40
C ILE A 72 6.87 -0.80 -3.08
N MET A 73 7.07 -1.09 -1.79
CA MET A 73 7.91 -2.18 -1.31
C MET A 73 7.36 -2.78 -0.01
N ASP A 74 7.43 -4.09 0.14
CA ASP A 74 7.14 -4.77 1.39
C ASP A 74 8.35 -4.77 2.34
N ALA A 75 8.11 -4.65 3.64
CA ALA A 75 9.14 -4.70 4.67
C ALA A 75 8.62 -5.36 5.95
N VAL A 76 9.53 -5.68 6.86
CA VAL A 76 9.23 -6.18 8.21
C VAL A 76 9.68 -5.15 9.23
N ARG A 77 8.73 -4.68 10.06
CA ARG A 77 9.03 -3.81 11.20
C ARG A 77 9.76 -4.60 12.27
N ALA A 78 10.90 -4.10 12.74
CA ALA A 78 11.80 -4.82 13.64
C ALA A 78 11.30 -4.90 15.09
N SER A 79 10.46 -3.96 15.52
CA SER A 79 9.96 -3.92 16.91
C SER A 79 9.01 -5.08 17.25
N ASP A 80 8.28 -5.59 16.27
CA ASP A 80 7.24 -6.60 16.48
C ASP A 80 7.14 -7.66 15.36
N ASN A 81 8.06 -7.62 14.40
CA ASN A 81 8.06 -8.49 13.21
C ASN A 81 6.80 -8.40 12.34
N GLN A 82 6.04 -7.30 12.43
CA GLN A 82 4.86 -7.12 11.59
C GLN A 82 5.26 -6.78 10.15
N GLN A 83 4.55 -7.37 9.18
CA GLN A 83 4.68 -6.99 7.77
C GLN A 83 4.03 -5.64 7.52
N VAL A 84 4.74 -4.77 6.81
CA VAL A 84 4.32 -3.42 6.45
C VAL A 84 4.54 -3.17 4.96
N MET A 85 3.86 -2.16 4.44
CA MET A 85 4.08 -1.64 3.09
C MET A 85 4.72 -0.26 3.19
N LEU A 86 5.77 -0.07 2.39
CA LEU A 86 6.46 1.19 2.18
C LEU A 86 5.99 1.78 0.85
N LYS A 87 5.55 3.03 0.87
CA LYS A 87 5.20 3.79 -0.34
C LYS A 87 6.07 5.04 -0.44
N CYS A 88 6.87 5.12 -1.49
CA CYS A 88 7.65 6.30 -1.83
C CYS A 88 6.76 7.34 -2.52
N ILE A 89 6.74 8.55 -1.97
CA ILE A 89 5.93 9.68 -2.41
C ILE A 89 6.85 10.83 -2.78
N SER A 90 6.61 11.40 -3.97
CA SER A 90 7.23 12.66 -4.38
C SER A 90 6.24 13.81 -4.18
N LYS A 91 6.61 14.78 -3.34
CA LYS A 91 5.83 16.01 -3.08
C LYS A 91 5.57 16.82 -4.34
N ARG A 92 6.46 16.77 -5.33
CA ARG A 92 6.27 17.47 -6.62
C ARG A 92 5.08 16.93 -7.40
N THR A 93 4.89 15.62 -7.37
CA THR A 93 3.82 14.95 -8.13
C THR A 93 2.55 14.77 -7.31
N ASN A 94 2.69 14.49 -6.01
CA ASN A 94 1.60 14.23 -5.08
C ASN A 94 1.71 15.12 -3.83
N PRO A 95 1.60 16.45 -3.97
CA PRO A 95 1.88 17.42 -2.90
C PRO A 95 0.96 17.32 -1.67
N HIS A 96 -0.18 16.64 -1.79
CA HIS A 96 -1.18 16.55 -0.73
C HIS A 96 -1.30 15.15 -0.13
N GLU A 97 -0.64 14.13 -0.70
CA GLU A 97 -0.90 12.74 -0.34
C GLU A 97 -0.51 12.45 1.11
N VAL A 98 0.72 12.78 1.50
CA VAL A 98 1.20 12.58 2.87
C VAL A 98 0.36 13.37 3.87
N LEU A 99 0.00 14.62 3.54
CA LEU A 99 -0.82 15.47 4.41
C LEU A 99 -2.23 14.89 4.62
N ILE A 100 -2.86 14.36 3.57
CA ILE A 100 -4.20 13.77 3.66
C ILE A 100 -4.15 12.41 4.35
N ALA A 101 -3.17 11.57 4.03
CA ALA A 101 -3.02 10.24 4.65
C ALA A 101 -2.77 10.36 6.18
N THR A 102 -1.91 11.30 6.58
CA THR A 102 -1.60 11.55 7.99
C THR A 102 -2.75 12.22 8.73
N LEU A 103 -3.56 13.07 8.08
CA LEU A 103 -4.78 13.65 8.67
C LEU A 103 -5.68 12.56 9.25
N PHE A 104 -5.97 11.51 8.47
CA PHE A 104 -6.81 10.39 8.92
C PHE A 104 -6.15 9.46 9.94
N SER A 105 -4.85 9.64 10.18
CA SER A 105 -4.08 8.86 11.16
C SER A 105 -3.85 9.64 12.47
N THR A 106 -4.35 10.88 12.57
CA THR A 106 -4.32 11.66 13.80
C THR A 106 -5.12 10.97 14.91
N PRO A 107 -4.77 11.14 16.19
CA PRO A 107 -5.50 10.51 17.31
C PRO A 107 -7.01 10.78 17.28
N GLU A 108 -7.42 11.98 16.85
CA GLU A 108 -8.82 12.41 16.76
C GLU A 108 -9.60 11.64 15.69
N MET A 109 -8.94 11.31 14.56
CA MET A 109 -9.56 10.61 13.43
C MET A 109 -9.38 9.09 13.51
N ALA A 110 -8.23 8.60 13.97
CA ALA A 110 -7.89 7.18 14.00
C ALA A 110 -8.82 6.37 14.91
N GLY A 111 -9.34 6.98 15.98
CA GLY A 111 -10.30 6.35 16.90
C GLY A 111 -11.73 6.26 16.36
N GLN A 112 -12.05 6.91 15.24
CA GLN A 112 -13.41 6.95 14.70
C GLN A 112 -13.76 5.62 13.99
N PRO A 113 -14.82 4.91 14.39
CA PRO A 113 -15.17 3.63 13.77
C PRO A 113 -15.46 3.73 12.26
N ALA A 114 -15.98 4.87 11.80
CA ALA A 114 -16.26 5.17 10.39
C ALA A 114 -15.00 5.53 9.57
N ASN A 115 -13.85 5.72 10.21
CA ASN A 115 -12.60 5.99 9.51
C ASN A 115 -12.05 4.72 8.88
N HIS A 116 -12.36 4.53 7.59
CA HIS A 116 -11.82 3.46 6.77
C HIS A 116 -10.61 3.93 5.94
N CYS A 117 -9.96 5.05 6.23
CA CYS A 117 -8.71 5.39 5.58
C CYS A 117 -7.57 4.54 6.15
N ILE A 118 -6.64 4.09 5.29
CA ILE A 118 -5.47 3.34 5.74
C ILE A 118 -4.66 4.14 6.76
N PRO A 119 -4.31 3.56 7.92
CA PRO A 119 -3.50 4.25 8.89
C PRO A 119 -2.04 4.35 8.40
N VAL A 120 -1.46 5.53 8.58
CA VAL A 120 -0.03 5.78 8.41
C VAL A 120 0.64 5.51 9.75
N LEU A 121 1.51 4.50 9.78
CA LEU A 121 2.24 4.09 10.98
C LEU A 121 3.42 5.03 11.25
N GLU A 122 4.09 5.47 10.19
CA GLU A 122 5.22 6.39 10.25
C GLU A 122 5.42 7.08 8.89
N VAL A 123 6.01 8.28 8.91
CA VAL A 123 6.48 9.00 7.73
C VAL A 123 7.98 9.18 7.86
N LEU A 124 8.74 8.58 6.94
CA LEU A 124 10.20 8.69 6.89
C LEU A 124 10.59 9.70 5.82
N GLN A 125 11.47 10.64 6.17
CA GLN A 125 12.09 11.53 5.19
C GLN A 125 13.26 10.82 4.51
N ASP A 126 13.33 10.83 3.18
CA ASP A 126 14.43 10.22 2.45
C ASP A 126 15.74 11.01 2.69
N PRO A 127 16.79 10.40 3.30
CA PRO A 127 18.02 11.11 3.60
C PRO A 127 18.89 11.37 2.37
N TYR A 128 18.61 10.72 1.23
CA TYR A 128 19.36 10.88 -0.01
C TYR A 128 18.77 11.98 -0.90
N ASP A 129 17.60 12.51 -0.55
CA ASP A 129 16.96 13.62 -1.24
C ASP A 129 17.25 14.94 -0.53
N ALA A 130 18.27 15.66 -1.03
CA ALA A 130 18.69 16.94 -0.47
C ALA A 130 17.60 18.03 -0.58
N GLU A 131 16.65 17.88 -1.49
CA GLU A 131 15.56 18.85 -1.69
C GLU A 131 14.38 18.59 -0.73
N GLY A 132 14.35 17.43 -0.06
CA GLY A 132 13.30 17.07 0.89
C GLY A 132 11.95 16.73 0.23
N ASP A 133 11.95 16.46 -1.07
CA ASP A 133 10.76 16.21 -1.88
C ASP A 133 10.25 14.77 -1.78
N THR A 134 11.05 13.85 -1.24
CA THR A 134 10.75 12.43 -1.18
C THR A 134 10.46 11.97 0.25
N GLU A 135 9.25 11.46 0.46
CA GLU A 135 8.81 10.88 1.73
C GLU A 135 8.44 9.41 1.53
N ILE A 136 8.63 8.60 2.56
CA ILE A 136 8.25 7.18 2.56
C ILE A 136 7.18 6.99 3.62
N LEU A 137 5.98 6.65 3.18
CA LEU A 137 4.89 6.24 4.08
C LEU A 137 5.08 4.78 4.49
N VAL A 138 5.03 4.52 5.79
CA VAL A 138 4.93 3.18 6.36
C VAL A 138 3.46 2.92 6.70
N MET A 139 2.90 1.86 6.13
CA MET A 139 1.48 1.52 6.28
C MET A 139 1.33 0.02 6.59
N PRO A 140 0.22 -0.43 7.20
CA PRO A 140 -0.03 -1.84 7.36
C PRO A 140 -0.04 -2.57 6.02
N ARG A 141 0.37 -3.85 6.05
CA ARG A 141 0.17 -4.72 4.91
C ARG A 141 -1.29 -5.14 4.81
N LEU A 142 -1.94 -4.73 3.73
CA LEU A 142 -3.32 -5.09 3.42
C LEU A 142 -3.39 -6.02 2.20
N MET A 143 -4.53 -6.68 2.05
CA MET A 143 -4.88 -7.52 0.91
C MET A 143 -5.94 -6.83 0.06
N ARG A 144 -6.05 -7.15 -1.23
CA ARG A 144 -7.19 -6.67 -2.04
C ARG A 144 -8.50 -7.11 -1.40
N PHE A 145 -9.52 -6.25 -1.48
CA PHE A 145 -10.81 -6.49 -0.83
C PHE A 145 -11.53 -7.77 -1.29
N ASP A 146 -11.29 -8.18 -2.53
CA ASP A 146 -11.89 -9.32 -3.22
C ASP A 146 -11.02 -10.58 -3.20
N GLU A 147 -9.98 -10.63 -2.37
CA GLU A 147 -9.08 -11.78 -2.21
C GLU A 147 -9.17 -12.38 -0.80
N PRO A 148 -9.52 -13.68 -0.64
CA PRO A 148 -10.13 -14.55 -1.64
C PRO A 148 -11.50 -14.01 -2.09
N ALA A 149 -12.08 -14.58 -3.14
CA ALA A 149 -13.41 -14.17 -3.62
C ALA A 149 -14.46 -14.20 -2.49
N PHE A 150 -15.50 -13.37 -2.63
CA PHE A 150 -16.61 -13.36 -1.69
C PHE A 150 -17.41 -14.66 -1.74
N ASP A 151 -17.74 -15.21 -0.57
CA ASP A 151 -18.53 -16.44 -0.44
C ASP A 151 -20.03 -16.17 -0.57
N THR A 152 -20.48 -14.97 -0.16
CA THR A 152 -21.90 -14.60 -0.18
C THR A 152 -22.15 -13.15 -0.59
N VAL A 153 -23.37 -12.86 -1.05
CA VAL A 153 -23.83 -11.49 -1.30
C VAL A 153 -23.77 -10.64 -0.03
N GLY A 154 -23.99 -11.23 1.15
CA GLY A 154 -23.92 -10.54 2.43
C GLY A 154 -22.53 -9.96 2.71
N GLU A 155 -21.47 -10.68 2.33
CA GLU A 155 -20.09 -10.20 2.48
C GLU A 155 -19.80 -9.02 1.56
N VAL A 156 -20.31 -9.05 0.32
CA VAL A 156 -20.19 -7.94 -0.64
C VAL A 156 -20.93 -6.70 -0.13
N VAL A 157 -22.13 -6.88 0.40
CA VAL A 157 -22.94 -5.79 0.97
C VAL A 157 -22.23 -5.17 2.18
N ASP A 158 -21.63 -5.97 3.06
CA ASP A 158 -20.85 -5.45 4.19
C ASP A 158 -19.59 -4.68 3.74
N CYS A 159 -18.88 -5.19 2.73
CA CYS A 159 -17.76 -4.47 2.11
C CYS A 159 -18.19 -3.09 1.61
N PHE A 160 -19.28 -3.00 0.83
CA PHE A 160 -19.75 -1.72 0.32
C PHE A 160 -20.24 -0.79 1.43
N ARG A 161 -20.88 -1.31 2.47
CA ARG A 161 -21.26 -0.54 3.66
C ARG A 161 -20.04 0.15 4.27
N GLN A 162 -18.96 -0.60 4.53
CA GLN A 162 -17.71 -0.05 5.09
C GLN A 162 -17.04 0.97 4.15
N VAL A 163 -17.02 0.69 2.84
CA VAL A 163 -16.49 1.64 1.83
C VAL A 163 -17.28 2.95 1.85
N PHE A 164 -18.61 2.90 1.89
CA PHE A 164 -19.45 4.10 1.94
C PHE A 164 -19.33 4.86 3.26
N GLU A 165 -19.19 4.16 4.39
CA GLU A 165 -18.86 4.78 5.67
C GLU A 165 -17.53 5.54 5.60
N GLY A 166 -16.49 4.94 5.02
CA GLY A 166 -15.21 5.58 4.78
C GLY A 166 -15.29 6.82 3.91
N VAL A 167 -15.98 6.72 2.77
CA VAL A 167 -16.16 7.85 1.84
C VAL A 167 -16.96 8.99 2.50
N LEU A 168 -18.03 8.66 3.22
CA LEU A 168 -18.80 9.65 3.99
C LEU A 168 -17.91 10.33 5.02
N PHE A 169 -17.13 9.57 5.78
CA PHE A 169 -16.20 10.11 6.78
C PHE A 169 -15.17 11.05 6.15
N MET A 170 -14.61 10.71 4.97
CA MET A 170 -13.73 11.62 4.23
C MET A 170 -14.45 12.92 3.85
N HIS A 171 -15.69 12.82 3.37
CA HIS A 171 -16.49 13.98 2.96
C HIS A 171 -16.87 14.88 4.15
N GLU A 172 -17.19 14.32 5.31
CA GLU A 172 -17.43 15.08 6.56
C GLU A 172 -16.18 15.87 7.00
N ASN A 173 -15.00 15.39 6.62
CA ASN A 173 -13.71 16.07 6.82
C ASN A 173 -13.29 16.94 5.62
N TYR A 174 -14.20 17.19 4.69
CA TYR A 174 -14.03 17.99 3.47
C TYR A 174 -12.95 17.45 2.53
N VAL A 175 -12.68 16.14 2.56
CA VAL A 175 -11.72 15.48 1.66
C VAL A 175 -12.47 14.64 0.64
N ALA A 176 -12.20 14.85 -0.65
CA ALA A 176 -12.66 13.94 -1.70
C ALA A 176 -11.50 13.03 -2.16
N HIS A 177 -11.75 11.72 -2.29
CA HIS A 177 -10.75 10.74 -2.71
C HIS A 177 -10.25 10.98 -4.15
N ARG A 178 -11.19 11.29 -5.06
CA ARG A 178 -10.99 11.59 -6.51
C ARG A 178 -10.42 10.46 -7.38
N ASP A 179 -10.00 9.35 -6.79
CA ASP A 179 -9.56 8.15 -7.51
C ASP A 179 -10.03 6.85 -6.83
N LEU A 180 -11.32 6.74 -6.52
CA LEU A 180 -11.87 5.56 -5.83
C LEU A 180 -12.10 4.41 -6.80
N THR A 181 -11.03 3.71 -7.17
CA THR A 181 -11.09 2.50 -8.01
C THR A 181 -11.10 1.23 -7.14
N LEU A 182 -11.46 0.08 -7.73
CA LEU A 182 -11.42 -1.22 -7.04
C LEU A 182 -10.00 -1.59 -6.56
N LEU A 183 -8.95 -1.03 -7.17
CA LEU A 183 -7.56 -1.25 -6.75
C LEU A 183 -7.22 -0.50 -5.45
N ASN A 184 -8.03 0.49 -5.10
CA ASN A 184 -7.83 1.35 -3.93
C ASN A 184 -8.72 0.94 -2.74
N ILE A 185 -9.37 -0.22 -2.82
CA ILE A 185 -10.10 -0.84 -1.71
C ILE A 185 -9.36 -2.10 -1.28
N MET A 186 -8.95 -2.11 -0.02
CA MET A 186 -8.15 -3.16 0.58
C MET A 186 -8.86 -3.71 1.83
N GLN A 187 -8.40 -4.82 2.37
CA GLN A 187 -8.88 -5.38 3.64
C GLN A 187 -7.71 -5.78 4.53
N ASP A 188 -7.94 -5.76 5.84
CA ASP A 188 -7.02 -6.34 6.83
C ASP A 188 -7.16 -7.88 6.81
N PRO A 189 -6.12 -8.62 6.38
CA PRO A 189 -6.18 -10.07 6.27
C PRO A 189 -5.97 -10.78 7.61
N SER A 190 -5.61 -10.09 8.69
CA SER A 190 -5.15 -10.70 9.94
C SER A 190 -6.19 -11.65 10.57
N LYS A 191 -7.48 -11.29 10.50
CA LYS A 191 -8.57 -12.15 10.98
C LYS A 191 -9.00 -13.20 9.95
N LEU A 192 -8.81 -12.91 8.67
CA LEU A 192 -9.20 -13.77 7.56
C LEU A 192 -8.25 -14.98 7.45
N PHE A 193 -6.97 -14.76 7.76
CA PHE A 193 -5.91 -15.77 7.80
C PHE A 193 -5.34 -15.88 9.22
N PRO A 194 -6.03 -16.54 10.15
CA PRO A 194 -5.61 -16.59 11.55
C PRO A 194 -4.30 -17.36 11.78
N ARG A 195 -3.84 -18.13 10.79
CA ARG A 195 -2.53 -18.82 10.81
C ARG A 195 -1.48 -18.10 9.97
N GLY A 196 -1.77 -16.89 9.49
CA GLY A 196 -0.95 -16.16 8.53
C GLY A 196 -1.02 -16.75 7.12
N PHE A 197 -0.28 -16.10 6.22
CA PHE A 197 -0.17 -16.45 4.81
C PHE A 197 1.24 -16.11 4.31
N HIS A 198 1.61 -16.64 3.16
CA HIS A 198 2.91 -16.42 2.54
C HIS A 198 3.08 -14.95 2.08
N PRO A 199 4.22 -14.30 2.34
CA PRO A 199 4.43 -12.87 2.07
C PRO A 199 4.27 -12.44 0.60
N VAL A 200 4.41 -13.35 -0.36
CA VAL A 200 4.23 -13.04 -1.79
C VAL A 200 2.95 -13.63 -2.39
N ASN A 201 2.50 -14.77 -1.87
CA ASN A 201 1.41 -15.53 -2.47
C ASN A 201 0.39 -15.89 -1.40
N TYR A 202 -0.65 -15.06 -1.29
CA TYR A 202 -1.68 -15.17 -0.27
C TYR A 202 -2.41 -16.53 -0.24
N ALA A 203 -2.36 -17.29 -1.34
CA ALA A 203 -2.95 -18.63 -1.40
C ALA A 203 -2.16 -19.69 -0.61
N LEU A 204 -0.95 -19.38 -0.12
CA LEU A 204 -0.04 -20.34 0.51
C LEU A 204 0.16 -20.03 2.00
N ASP A 205 0.41 -21.07 2.79
CA ASP A 205 0.76 -20.92 4.20
C ASP A 205 2.12 -20.20 4.37
N PRO A 206 2.43 -19.68 5.57
CA PRO A 206 3.69 -18.96 5.81
C PRO A 206 4.95 -19.78 5.52
N SER A 207 4.86 -21.12 5.56
CA SER A 207 5.97 -22.05 5.28
C SER A 207 6.11 -22.41 3.80
N ASN A 208 5.20 -21.97 2.93
CA ASN A 208 5.14 -22.33 1.52
C ASN A 208 5.00 -23.86 1.31
N GLU A 209 4.38 -24.57 2.26
CA GLU A 209 4.25 -26.05 2.22
C GLU A 209 2.87 -26.51 1.75
N GLY A 210 1.88 -25.63 1.81
CA GLY A 210 0.51 -25.91 1.41
C GLY A 210 -0.35 -24.65 1.32
N PRO A 211 -1.67 -24.81 1.13
CA PRO A 211 -2.59 -23.69 1.04
C PRO A 211 -2.74 -22.96 2.38
N ALA A 212 -2.88 -21.64 2.32
CA ALA A 212 -3.16 -20.82 3.49
C ALA A 212 -4.49 -21.23 4.13
N TYR A 213 -4.53 -21.32 5.46
CA TYR A 213 -5.79 -21.54 6.18
C TYR A 213 -6.58 -20.22 6.26
N CYS A 214 -7.71 -20.18 5.54
CA CYS A 214 -8.61 -19.04 5.47
C CYS A 214 -9.95 -19.38 6.12
N VAL A 215 -10.51 -18.44 6.88
CA VAL A 215 -11.92 -18.50 7.33
C VAL A 215 -12.81 -17.67 6.40
N THR A 216 -14.12 -17.79 6.53
CA THR A 216 -15.06 -16.95 5.74
C THR A 216 -15.16 -15.55 6.33
N ARG A 217 -15.55 -14.53 5.53
CA ARG A 217 -15.71 -13.17 6.05
C ARG A 217 -16.91 -13.07 6.99
N THR A 218 -17.94 -13.89 6.80
CA THR A 218 -19.07 -14.00 7.74
C THR A 218 -18.66 -14.47 9.15
N GLN A 219 -17.56 -15.20 9.29
CA GLN A 219 -17.04 -15.65 10.59
C GLN A 219 -16.19 -14.58 11.29
N CYS A 220 -15.46 -13.75 10.53
CA CYS A 220 -14.41 -12.90 11.10
C CYS A 220 -14.65 -11.39 10.95
N TRP A 221 -15.53 -10.98 10.04
CA TRP A 221 -15.88 -9.59 9.72
C TRP A 221 -14.65 -8.71 9.51
N PRO A 222 -13.93 -8.87 8.38
CA PRO A 222 -12.72 -8.12 8.11
C PRO A 222 -13.03 -6.63 7.96
N ARG A 223 -12.03 -5.80 8.26
CA ARG A 223 -12.12 -4.36 8.07
C ARG A 223 -11.58 -3.98 6.70
N TYR A 224 -12.33 -3.16 5.96
CA TYR A 224 -11.92 -2.62 4.67
C TYR A 224 -11.31 -1.24 4.82
N TYR A 225 -10.37 -0.92 3.93
CA TYR A 225 -9.63 0.33 3.93
C TYR A 225 -9.57 0.95 2.53
N LEU A 226 -9.68 2.27 2.50
CA LEU A 226 -9.40 3.14 1.36
C LEU A 226 -7.93 3.52 1.38
N ILE A 227 -7.26 3.36 0.24
CA ILE A 227 -5.85 3.65 0.06
C ILE A 227 -5.63 4.62 -1.11
N ASP A 228 -4.39 5.10 -1.24
CA ASP A 228 -3.93 5.94 -2.36
C ASP A 228 -4.61 7.32 -2.45
N PHE A 229 -4.07 8.26 -1.68
CA PHE A 229 -4.59 9.62 -1.60
C PHE A 229 -3.88 10.60 -2.57
N GLY A 230 -3.10 10.11 -3.55
CA GLY A 230 -2.35 10.96 -4.49
C GLY A 230 -3.21 11.99 -5.21
N MET A 231 -4.41 11.57 -5.62
CA MET A 231 -5.39 12.42 -6.29
C MET A 231 -6.34 13.14 -5.33
N SER A 232 -6.33 12.82 -4.04
CA SER A 232 -7.26 13.37 -3.06
C SER A 232 -7.06 14.87 -2.86
N ARG A 233 -8.14 15.58 -2.53
CA ARG A 233 -8.10 17.01 -2.23
C ARG A 233 -8.98 17.33 -1.03
N ARG A 234 -8.48 18.20 -0.16
CA ARG A 234 -9.24 18.81 0.92
C ARG A 234 -9.78 20.16 0.45
N TYR A 235 -11.07 20.40 0.67
CA TYR A 235 -11.79 21.59 0.26
C TYR A 235 -12.03 22.50 1.46
N ASP A 236 -12.03 23.80 1.22
CA ASP A 236 -12.36 24.78 2.25
C ASP A 236 -13.89 24.80 2.46
N PRO A 237 -14.40 24.48 3.67
CA PRO A 237 -15.81 24.60 3.99
C PRO A 237 -16.37 26.03 3.81
N GLY A 238 -15.52 27.05 3.94
CA GLY A 238 -15.88 28.46 3.76
C GLY A 238 -16.11 28.86 2.30
N ALA A 239 -15.46 28.20 1.34
CA ALA A 239 -15.50 28.55 -0.08
C ALA A 239 -16.91 28.46 -0.70
N PHE A 240 -17.80 27.63 -0.14
CA PHE A 240 -19.19 27.48 -0.62
C PHE A 240 -20.19 28.47 -0.01
N ARG A 241 -19.80 29.28 0.99
CA ARG A 241 -20.68 30.30 1.59
C ARG A 241 -20.75 31.60 0.78
N GLY A 242 -20.00 31.72 -0.32
CA GLY A 242 -19.83 32.95 -1.10
C GLY A 242 -20.65 33.11 -2.39
N LYS A 243 -21.50 32.15 -2.78
CA LYS A 243 -22.48 32.37 -3.86
C LYS A 243 -23.87 32.55 -3.27
N GLY A 244 -24.17 33.81 -2.92
CA GLY A 244 -25.52 34.24 -2.60
C GLY A 244 -26.49 33.85 -3.71
N LYS A 245 -27.71 33.51 -3.31
CA LYS A 245 -28.85 33.25 -4.19
C LYS A 245 -29.03 34.44 -5.16
N GLY A 246 -28.73 34.22 -6.43
CA GLY A 246 -29.00 35.15 -7.52
C GLY A 246 -28.15 34.77 -8.71
N GLU A 247 -28.78 34.52 -9.87
CA GLU A 247 -28.11 34.29 -11.16
C GLU A 247 -27.45 32.93 -11.38
N GLU A 248 -28.26 31.86 -11.41
CA GLU A 248 -27.96 30.69 -12.26
C GLU A 248 -29.29 29.97 -12.64
N ARG A 249 -30.25 30.74 -13.15
CA ARG A 249 -31.43 30.25 -13.88
C ARG A 249 -31.46 30.92 -15.25
N ALA A 250 -30.58 30.48 -16.16
CA ALA A 250 -30.72 30.81 -17.58
C ALA A 250 -29.99 29.86 -18.54
N GLU A 251 -28.91 29.18 -18.15
CA GLU A 251 -28.09 28.43 -19.14
C GLU A 251 -28.18 26.90 -19.07
N GLY A 252 -28.97 26.34 -18.15
CA GLY A 252 -29.04 24.88 -17.91
C GLY A 252 -30.07 24.08 -18.72
N GLU A 253 -31.01 24.73 -19.44
CA GLU A 253 -32.09 24.03 -20.13
C GLU A 253 -31.79 23.69 -21.60
N GLY A 254 -30.82 24.36 -22.24
CA GLY A 254 -30.41 24.08 -23.62
C GLY A 254 -29.48 22.86 -23.75
N ALA A 255 -28.59 22.64 -22.78
CA ALA A 255 -27.56 21.60 -22.87
C ALA A 255 -28.07 20.19 -22.45
N ARG A 256 -29.15 20.12 -21.66
CA ARG A 256 -29.72 18.84 -21.19
C ARG A 256 -30.49 18.05 -22.25
N LYS A 257 -30.85 18.66 -23.38
CA LYS A 257 -31.57 17.96 -24.48
C LYS A 257 -30.66 17.32 -25.53
N THR A 258 -29.36 17.60 -25.54
CA THR A 258 -28.47 17.12 -26.62
C THR A 258 -27.57 15.96 -26.21
N LEU A 259 -27.34 15.72 -24.90
CA LEU A 259 -26.47 14.64 -24.43
C LEU A 259 -27.18 13.30 -24.23
N ASN A 260 -28.51 13.29 -24.12
CA ASN A 260 -29.31 12.08 -23.84
C ASN A 260 -29.69 11.24 -25.08
N ARG A 261 -29.04 11.45 -26.23
CA ARG A 261 -29.33 10.71 -27.47
C ARG A 261 -28.14 9.98 -28.10
N LYS A 262 -26.99 9.89 -27.43
CA LYS A 262 -25.78 9.23 -27.97
C LYS A 262 -25.13 8.16 -27.10
N LEU A 263 -25.82 7.61 -26.10
CA LEU A 263 -25.28 6.51 -25.27
C LEU A 263 -26.08 5.19 -25.34
N TYR A 264 -26.81 4.96 -26.43
CA TYR A 264 -27.48 3.66 -26.72
C TYR A 264 -27.34 3.26 -28.20
N ALA A 265 -26.10 3.23 -28.70
CA ALA A 265 -25.80 2.66 -30.01
C ALA A 265 -24.38 2.08 -30.04
N SER A 266 -24.15 1.03 -29.25
CA SER A 266 -23.17 -0.04 -29.52
C SER A 266 -23.33 -1.12 -28.45
N VAL A 267 -24.35 -1.96 -28.65
CA VAL A 267 -24.25 -3.39 -28.34
C VAL A 267 -23.60 -4.04 -29.55
#